data_AF-A0A2D8RPB6-F1
#
_entry.id   AF-A0A2D8RPB6-F1
#
_cell.length_a   1.000
_cell.length_b   1.000
_cell.length_c   1.000
_cell.angle_alpha   90.00
_cell.angle_beta   90.00
_cell.angle_gamma   90.00
#
_symmetry.space_group_name_H-M   'P 1'
#
loop_
_entity.id
_entity.type
_entity.pdbx_description
1 polymer ?
#
loop_
_entity_poly.entity_id
_entity_poly.type
_entity_poly.pdbx_seq_one_letter_code
_entity_poly.pdbx_strand_id
1 'polypeptide(L)'
;DEGTLVKVIGTSTCDCGVVRADKKVADIPGICGIVKGAILPGYYGIEAGQSAVGDIFAWFVNSVCKGDADTHASLTKEADGLAPGESGLLALDWNNGNRTILVDPLLGGLLIGQTLHTTQAEIYRTLIEATAFGARTILERIEEYGVPVSRVVCAGGIAEKNPMLMQIYADITGREMLVSGSSQTCALGSAVSAAVLAGSSKGGYDDFETAQAQMTRLKDVSYKPNPAAESVYNELFKLYKELHDAFGGVSDGGMGGVMKELLSIKEKARAVDA
;
A
#
# COMPACT_ATOMS: atom_id res chain seq x y z
N ASP A 1 1.98 17.60 7.14
CA ASP A 1 0.75 18.33 7.54
C ASP A 1 -0.43 17.37 7.51
N GLU A 2 -1.54 17.75 8.15
CA GLU A 2 -2.81 17.01 8.05
C GLU A 2 -3.31 17.01 6.61
N GLY A 3 -3.91 15.91 6.14
CA GLY A 3 -4.24 15.72 4.72
C GLY A 3 -3.15 15.02 3.91
N THR A 4 -1.92 14.94 4.41
CA THR A 4 -0.84 14.19 3.77
C THR A 4 -0.67 12.83 4.43
N LEU A 5 -0.84 11.76 3.64
CA LEU A 5 -0.42 10.42 4.05
C LEU A 5 1.00 10.16 3.51
N VAL A 6 1.89 9.67 4.36
CA VAL A 6 3.21 9.17 3.95
C VAL A 6 3.13 7.66 3.78
N LYS A 7 3.46 7.16 2.60
CA LYS A 7 3.45 5.73 2.28
C LYS A 7 4.87 5.24 2.00
N VAL A 8 5.41 4.40 2.88
CA VAL A 8 6.74 3.82 2.71
C VAL A 8 6.59 2.49 1.97
N ILE A 9 7.01 2.42 0.71
CA ILE A 9 6.83 1.27 -0.18
C ILE A 9 8.12 0.47 -0.31
N GLY A 10 8.09 -0.75 0.19
CA GLY A 10 9.18 -1.73 0.10
C GLY A 10 8.64 -3.16 0.01
N THR A 11 9.25 -4.09 0.75
CA THR A 11 8.77 -5.48 0.87
C THR A 11 7.30 -5.54 1.29
N SER A 12 6.92 -4.65 2.21
CA SER A 12 5.58 -4.34 2.68
C SER A 12 5.34 -2.83 2.61
N THR A 13 4.21 -2.35 3.13
CA THR A 13 3.99 -0.91 3.30
C THR A 13 3.73 -0.52 4.75
N CYS A 14 4.13 0.71 5.07
CA CYS A 14 3.76 1.44 6.28
C CYS A 14 3.16 2.77 5.85
N ASP A 15 1.94 3.02 6.28
CA ASP A 15 1.10 4.14 5.88
C ASP A 15 0.86 5.02 7.10
N CYS A 16 1.43 6.23 7.08
CA CYS A 16 1.46 7.13 8.22
C CYS A 16 0.71 8.43 7.90
N GLY A 17 -0.23 8.80 8.77
CA GLY A 17 -0.95 10.07 8.70
C GLY A 17 -0.92 10.82 10.02
N VAL A 18 -1.28 12.11 9.99
CA VAL A 18 -1.44 12.91 11.21
C VAL A 18 -2.75 13.68 11.20
N VAL A 19 -3.38 13.77 12.37
CA VAL A 19 -4.59 14.59 12.61
C VAL A 19 -4.35 15.46 13.83
N ARG A 20 -4.78 16.72 13.81
CA ARG A 20 -4.54 17.63 14.94
C ARG A 20 -5.17 17.08 16.22
N ALA A 21 -4.43 17.16 17.33
CA ALA A 21 -4.87 16.58 18.60
C ALA A 21 -5.98 17.37 19.32
N ASP A 22 -6.37 18.52 18.79
CA ASP A 22 -7.55 19.28 19.22
C ASP A 22 -8.85 18.77 18.58
N LYS A 23 -8.76 17.92 17.54
CA LYS A 23 -9.90 17.25 16.92
C LYS A 23 -10.22 15.94 17.65
N LYS A 24 -11.49 15.56 17.61
CA LYS A 24 -11.93 14.23 18.04
C LYS A 24 -11.67 13.24 16.90
N VAL A 25 -10.81 12.26 17.14
CA VAL A 25 -10.53 11.16 16.20
C VAL A 25 -11.26 9.92 16.69
N ALA A 26 -12.07 9.31 15.83
CA ALA A 26 -12.70 8.03 16.15
C ALA A 26 -11.65 6.91 16.12
N ASP A 27 -11.89 5.84 16.87
CA ASP A 27 -11.12 4.62 16.66
C ASP A 27 -11.41 4.07 15.26
N ILE A 28 -10.38 3.65 14.54
CA ILE A 28 -10.48 3.21 13.14
C ILE A 28 -10.25 1.70 13.13
N PRO A 29 -11.28 0.87 12.92
CA PRO A 29 -11.10 -0.58 12.94
C PRO A 29 -10.06 -1.04 11.91
N GLY A 30 -9.17 -1.92 12.36
CA GLY A 30 -8.24 -2.63 11.49
C GLY A 30 -6.94 -1.90 11.14
N ILE A 31 -6.73 -0.65 11.59
CA ILE A 31 -5.42 0.00 11.46
C ILE A 31 -4.48 -0.43 12.60
N CYS A 32 -3.18 -0.15 12.45
CA CYS A 32 -2.17 -0.53 13.44
C CYS A 32 -2.31 0.27 14.75
N GLY A 33 -2.63 1.57 14.67
CA GLY A 33 -2.87 2.37 15.87
C GLY A 33 -3.04 3.86 15.65
N ILE A 34 -3.55 4.51 16.68
CA ILE A 34 -3.72 5.97 16.77
C ILE A 34 -3.12 6.42 18.11
N VAL A 35 -2.04 7.20 18.06
CA VAL A 35 -1.31 7.58 19.27
C VAL A 35 -0.94 9.07 19.25
N LYS A 36 -1.32 9.79 20.31
CA LYS A 36 -1.01 11.22 20.47
C LYS A 36 0.49 11.43 20.58
N GLY A 37 1.04 12.29 19.73
CA GLY A 37 2.46 12.66 19.72
C GLY A 37 3.39 11.61 19.12
N ALA A 38 2.87 10.51 18.57
CA ALA A 38 3.71 9.43 18.04
C ALA A 38 4.49 9.81 16.77
N ILE A 39 3.94 10.71 15.94
CA ILE A 39 4.57 11.17 14.69
C ILE A 39 4.99 12.63 14.79
N LEU A 40 4.07 13.53 15.18
CA LEU A 40 4.35 14.95 15.38
C LEU A 40 3.76 15.44 16.72
N PRO A 41 4.45 16.33 17.46
CA PRO A 41 3.89 16.98 18.64
C PRO A 41 2.61 17.76 18.29
N GLY A 42 1.57 17.63 19.12
CA GLY A 42 0.28 18.30 18.88
C GLY A 42 -0.65 17.58 17.90
N TYR A 43 -0.28 16.39 17.42
CA TYR A 43 -1.09 15.55 16.53
C TYR A 43 -1.34 14.15 17.12
N TYR A 44 -2.42 13.51 16.70
CA TYR A 44 -2.53 12.05 16.71
C TYR A 44 -1.79 11.52 15.48
N GLY A 45 -0.84 10.61 15.70
CA GLY A 45 -0.24 9.82 14.63
C GLY A 45 -1.12 8.61 14.34
N ILE A 46 -1.34 8.33 13.06
CA ILE A 46 -2.15 7.24 12.55
C ILE A 46 -1.23 6.33 11.76
N GLU A 47 -1.26 5.04 12.05
CA GLU A 47 -0.46 4.02 11.37
C GLU A 47 -1.36 2.92 10.82
N ALA A 48 -1.15 2.57 9.56
CA ALA A 48 -1.70 1.41 8.87
C ALA A 48 -0.61 0.76 8.00
N GLY A 49 -0.94 -0.32 7.30
CA GLY A 49 -0.04 -0.86 6.28
C GLY A 49 -0.45 -2.20 5.72
N GLN A 50 0.12 -2.56 4.57
CA GLN A 50 -0.11 -3.84 3.90
C GLN A 50 0.99 -4.84 4.28
N SER A 51 0.60 -6.10 4.46
CA SER A 51 1.51 -7.17 4.89
C SER A 51 2.62 -7.48 3.88
N ALA A 52 2.33 -7.37 2.60
CA ALA A 52 3.25 -7.64 1.51
C ALA A 52 2.89 -6.79 0.28
N VAL A 53 3.90 -6.21 -0.36
CA VAL A 53 3.78 -5.52 -1.65
C VAL A 53 4.95 -5.95 -2.52
N GLY A 54 6.16 -5.46 -2.24
CA GLY A 54 7.37 -5.89 -2.94
C GLY A 54 7.63 -7.40 -2.81
N ASP A 55 7.27 -8.00 -1.68
CA ASP A 55 7.40 -9.45 -1.47
C ASP A 55 6.48 -10.25 -2.40
N ILE A 56 5.32 -9.71 -2.78
CA ILE A 56 4.41 -10.37 -3.74
C ILE A 56 5.06 -10.40 -5.12
N PHE A 57 5.65 -9.28 -5.54
CA PHE A 57 6.33 -9.17 -6.84
C PHE A 57 7.55 -10.09 -6.88
N ALA A 58 8.37 -10.06 -5.82
CA ALA A 58 9.54 -10.93 -5.68
C ALA A 58 9.14 -12.42 -5.62
N TRP A 59 8.07 -12.77 -4.90
CA TRP A 59 7.54 -14.13 -4.86
C TRP A 59 7.13 -14.60 -6.26
N PHE A 60 6.38 -13.79 -7.00
CA PHE A 60 5.93 -14.16 -8.34
C PHE A 60 7.13 -14.39 -9.27
N VAL A 61 8.05 -13.43 -9.35
CA VAL A 61 9.23 -13.54 -10.21
C VAL A 61 10.11 -14.73 -9.82
N ASN A 62 10.50 -14.82 -8.56
CA ASN A 62 11.51 -15.79 -8.12
C ASN A 62 10.93 -17.21 -7.97
N SER A 63 9.70 -17.31 -7.43
CA SER A 63 9.14 -18.60 -7.05
C SER A 63 8.24 -19.18 -8.13
N VAL A 64 7.44 -18.35 -8.80
CA VAL A 64 6.47 -18.79 -9.82
C VAL A 64 7.12 -18.81 -11.20
N CYS A 65 7.70 -17.68 -11.64
CA CYS A 65 8.38 -17.59 -12.93
C CYS A 65 9.77 -18.23 -12.93
N LYS A 66 10.34 -18.55 -11.76
CA LYS A 66 11.73 -19.02 -11.60
C LYS A 66 12.76 -18.09 -12.24
N GLY A 67 12.46 -16.79 -12.23
CA GLY A 67 13.27 -15.74 -12.82
C GLY A 67 14.13 -15.00 -11.79
N ASP A 68 14.60 -13.83 -12.21
CA ASP A 68 15.55 -12.98 -11.53
C ASP A 68 15.25 -11.49 -11.77
N ALA A 69 16.24 -10.62 -11.53
CA ALA A 69 16.10 -9.18 -11.75
C ALA A 69 15.81 -8.81 -13.22
N ASP A 70 16.38 -9.53 -14.19
CA ASP A 70 16.13 -9.27 -15.60
C ASP A 70 14.71 -9.68 -15.98
N THR A 71 14.22 -10.79 -15.41
CA THR A 71 12.83 -11.22 -15.55
C THR A 71 11.87 -10.19 -14.96
N HIS A 72 12.20 -9.64 -13.78
CA HIS A 72 11.41 -8.58 -13.15
C HIS A 72 11.33 -7.33 -14.05
N ALA A 73 12.44 -6.94 -14.69
CA ALA A 73 12.46 -5.81 -15.61
C ALA A 73 11.65 -6.06 -16.88
N SER A 74 11.75 -7.26 -17.48
CA SER A 74 10.96 -7.65 -18.66
C SER A 74 9.47 -7.62 -18.37
N LEU A 75 9.04 -8.29 -17.28
CA LEU A 75 7.63 -8.33 -16.88
C LEU A 75 7.10 -6.93 -16.57
N THR A 76 7.90 -6.06 -15.95
CA THR A 76 7.50 -4.67 -15.72
C THR A 76 7.27 -3.93 -17.03
N LYS A 77 8.15 -4.11 -18.02
CA LYS A 77 8.01 -3.47 -19.33
C LYS A 77 6.78 -3.99 -20.11
N GLU A 78 6.55 -5.31 -20.08
CA GLU A 78 5.40 -5.92 -20.76
C GLU A 78 4.08 -5.52 -20.08
N ALA A 79 4.04 -5.53 -18.75
CA ALA A 79 2.89 -5.10 -17.97
C ALA A 79 2.56 -3.61 -18.16
N ASP A 80 3.57 -2.75 -18.36
CA ASP A 80 3.37 -1.31 -18.60
C ASP A 80 2.67 -1.05 -19.94
N GLY A 81 2.81 -1.99 -20.90
CA GLY A 81 2.12 -1.92 -22.18
C GLY A 81 0.63 -2.28 -22.14
N LEU A 82 0.14 -2.84 -21.03
CA LEU A 82 -1.26 -3.24 -20.88
C LEU A 82 -2.12 -2.06 -20.41
N ALA A 83 -3.30 -1.92 -21.02
CA ALA A 83 -4.32 -1.00 -20.55
C ALA A 83 -4.99 -1.51 -19.26
N PRO A 84 -5.52 -0.60 -18.41
CA PRO A 84 -6.37 -0.98 -17.28
C PRO A 84 -7.49 -1.93 -17.70
N GLY A 85 -7.62 -3.07 -17.00
CA GLY A 85 -8.62 -4.09 -17.28
C GLY A 85 -8.33 -5.01 -18.47
N GLU A 86 -7.28 -4.77 -19.26
CA GLU A 86 -6.94 -5.58 -20.44
C GLU A 86 -6.65 -7.04 -20.10
N SER A 87 -6.07 -7.31 -18.92
CA SER A 87 -5.77 -8.68 -18.50
C SER A 87 -7.02 -9.55 -18.27
N GLY A 88 -8.16 -8.93 -17.97
CA GLY A 88 -9.36 -9.64 -17.52
C GLY A 88 -9.18 -10.40 -16.18
N LEU A 89 -8.09 -10.14 -15.45
CA LEU A 89 -7.77 -10.80 -14.19
C LEU A 89 -8.10 -9.91 -12.99
N LEU A 90 -8.26 -10.53 -11.83
CA LEU A 90 -8.38 -9.83 -10.55
C LEU A 90 -7.71 -10.65 -9.44
N ALA A 91 -7.07 -9.97 -8.49
CA ALA A 91 -6.37 -10.62 -7.39
C ALA A 91 -6.61 -9.94 -6.03
N LEU A 92 -6.41 -10.72 -4.96
CA LEU A 92 -6.33 -10.24 -3.58
C LEU A 92 -4.88 -10.34 -3.09
N ASP A 93 -4.34 -9.26 -2.54
CA ASP A 93 -2.93 -9.05 -2.18
C ASP A 93 -2.51 -9.70 -0.85
N TRP A 94 -3.10 -10.86 -0.52
CA TRP A 94 -3.00 -11.48 0.82
C TRP A 94 -2.00 -12.64 0.88
N ASN A 95 -1.00 -12.66 0.00
CA ASN A 95 0.03 -13.72 -0.02
C ASN A 95 0.76 -13.88 1.33
N ASN A 96 0.70 -12.87 2.19
CA ASN A 96 1.25 -12.89 3.55
C ASN A 96 0.20 -12.46 4.61
N GLY A 97 -1.06 -12.89 4.42
CA GLY A 97 -2.20 -12.46 5.24
C GLY A 97 -2.57 -10.99 5.03
N ASN A 98 -3.54 -10.51 5.80
CA ASN A 98 -3.99 -9.13 5.76
C ASN A 98 -3.84 -8.45 7.13
N ARG A 99 -2.94 -7.46 7.22
CA ARG A 99 -2.77 -6.64 8.43
C ARG A 99 -3.86 -5.58 8.56
N THR A 100 -4.06 -4.79 7.50
CA THR A 100 -5.03 -3.70 7.45
C THR A 100 -5.90 -3.93 6.21
N ILE A 101 -7.22 -3.97 6.31
CA ILE A 101 -8.10 -3.64 7.45
C ILE A 101 -8.69 -4.87 8.16
N LEU A 102 -8.41 -6.08 7.68
CA LEU A 102 -9.10 -7.29 8.14
C LEU A 102 -8.45 -7.91 9.39
N VAL A 103 -7.17 -7.63 9.64
CA VAL A 103 -6.41 -8.15 10.79
C VAL A 103 -6.49 -9.69 10.86
N ASP A 104 -6.33 -10.34 9.72
CA ASP A 104 -6.40 -11.80 9.59
C ASP A 104 -5.12 -12.35 8.93
N PRO A 105 -4.20 -12.95 9.72
CA PRO A 105 -2.96 -13.51 9.21
C PRO A 105 -3.16 -14.83 8.46
N LEU A 106 -4.35 -15.43 8.50
CA LEU A 106 -4.65 -16.72 7.87
C LEU A 106 -5.26 -16.58 6.47
N LEU A 107 -5.40 -15.33 5.98
CA LEU A 107 -5.77 -15.08 4.59
C LEU A 107 -4.62 -15.39 3.64
N GLY A 108 -4.97 -15.81 2.42
CA GLY A 108 -4.04 -16.17 1.36
C GLY A 108 -4.33 -15.43 0.06
N GLY A 109 -3.33 -15.32 -0.81
CA GLY A 109 -3.48 -14.69 -2.12
C GLY A 109 -4.50 -15.42 -3.00
N LEU A 110 -5.24 -14.65 -3.81
CA LEU A 110 -6.23 -15.15 -4.76
C LEU A 110 -5.97 -14.52 -6.13
N LEU A 111 -6.13 -15.30 -7.21
CA LEU A 111 -6.11 -14.83 -8.59
C LEU A 111 -7.26 -15.50 -9.36
N ILE A 112 -8.14 -14.71 -9.96
CA ILE A 112 -9.28 -15.18 -10.76
C ILE A 112 -9.21 -14.63 -12.19
N GLY A 113 -10.03 -15.20 -13.08
CA GLY A 113 -10.15 -14.75 -14.49
C GLY A 113 -9.21 -15.44 -15.47
N GLN A 114 -8.42 -16.43 -15.02
CA GLN A 114 -7.43 -17.09 -15.87
C GLN A 114 -8.06 -17.84 -17.05
N THR A 115 -7.37 -17.77 -18.19
CA THR A 115 -7.66 -18.55 -19.40
C THR A 115 -6.40 -19.29 -19.85
N LEU A 116 -6.51 -20.15 -20.87
CA LEU A 116 -5.35 -20.79 -21.49
C LEU A 116 -4.40 -19.80 -22.18
N HIS A 117 -4.83 -18.55 -22.38
CA HIS A 117 -4.04 -17.49 -23.00
C HIS A 117 -3.40 -16.53 -21.99
N THR A 118 -3.71 -16.67 -20.70
CA THR A 118 -3.17 -15.80 -19.67
C THR A 118 -1.63 -15.86 -19.62
N THR A 119 -1.01 -14.69 -19.66
CA THR A 119 0.44 -14.50 -19.72
C THR A 119 1.02 -14.13 -18.36
N GLN A 120 2.34 -14.26 -18.22
CA GLN A 120 3.04 -13.86 -16.99
C GLN A 120 2.96 -12.34 -16.74
N ALA A 121 2.98 -11.54 -17.81
CA ALA A 121 2.89 -10.08 -17.72
C ALA A 121 1.50 -9.62 -17.22
N GLU A 122 0.42 -10.26 -17.70
CA GLU A 122 -0.93 -10.00 -17.22
C GLU A 122 -1.08 -10.33 -15.73
N ILE A 123 -0.56 -11.47 -15.28
CA ILE A 123 -0.58 -11.83 -13.86
C ILE A 123 0.23 -10.82 -13.04
N TYR A 124 1.42 -10.45 -13.51
CA TYR A 124 2.29 -9.49 -12.83
C TYR A 124 1.63 -8.10 -12.70
N ARG A 125 1.01 -7.60 -13.77
CA ARG A 125 0.20 -6.37 -13.76
C ARG A 125 -0.90 -6.45 -12.70
N THR A 126 -1.67 -7.54 -12.70
CA THR A 126 -2.79 -7.73 -11.78
C THR A 126 -2.35 -7.88 -10.32
N LEU A 127 -1.17 -8.43 -10.03
CA LEU A 127 -0.62 -8.43 -8.68
C LEU A 127 -0.26 -7.01 -8.21
N ILE A 128 0.27 -6.15 -9.09
CA ILE A 128 0.51 -4.74 -8.77
C ILE A 128 -0.80 -4.01 -8.52
N GLU A 129 -1.79 -4.19 -9.39
CA GLU A 129 -3.13 -3.63 -9.23
C GLU A 129 -3.79 -4.07 -7.92
N ALA A 130 -3.67 -5.35 -7.53
CA ALA A 130 -4.18 -5.86 -6.26
C ALA A 130 -3.58 -5.12 -5.06
N THR A 131 -2.27 -4.84 -5.07
CA THR A 131 -1.66 -4.05 -3.98
C THR A 131 -2.14 -2.59 -3.97
N ALA A 132 -2.46 -2.01 -5.13
CA ALA A 132 -3.05 -0.68 -5.20
C ALA A 132 -4.50 -0.65 -4.70
N PHE A 133 -5.30 -1.69 -4.98
CA PHE A 133 -6.64 -1.85 -4.42
C PHE A 133 -6.61 -2.06 -2.90
N GLY A 134 -5.64 -2.84 -2.40
CA GLY A 134 -5.37 -2.95 -0.97
C GLY A 134 -5.06 -1.58 -0.36
N ALA A 135 -4.18 -0.79 -0.98
CA ALA A 135 -3.89 0.58 -0.54
C ALA A 135 -5.13 1.49 -0.57
N ARG A 136 -5.95 1.44 -1.63
CA ARG A 136 -7.22 2.18 -1.72
C ARG A 136 -8.17 1.82 -0.58
N THR A 137 -8.28 0.54 -0.25
CA THR A 137 -9.13 0.06 0.86
C THR A 137 -8.70 0.66 2.19
N ILE A 138 -7.39 0.77 2.44
CA ILE A 138 -6.84 1.42 3.64
C ILE A 138 -7.18 2.92 3.64
N LEU A 139 -6.96 3.61 2.51
CA LEU A 139 -7.23 5.03 2.37
C LEU A 139 -8.71 5.37 2.63
N GLU A 140 -9.62 4.64 1.98
CA GLU A 140 -11.06 4.83 2.17
C GLU A 140 -11.50 4.52 3.60
N ARG A 141 -10.93 3.49 4.25
CA ARG A 141 -11.17 3.22 5.68
C ARG A 141 -10.72 4.38 6.56
N ILE A 142 -9.55 4.96 6.31
CA ILE A 142 -9.06 6.09 7.11
C ILE A 142 -9.98 7.31 6.93
N GLU A 143 -10.40 7.60 5.70
CA GLU A 143 -11.30 8.72 5.37
C GLU A 143 -12.72 8.55 5.91
N GLU A 144 -13.27 7.33 5.89
CA GLU A 144 -14.59 7.00 6.46
C GLU A 144 -14.70 7.43 7.93
N TYR A 145 -13.58 7.42 8.65
CA TYR A 145 -13.49 7.79 10.07
C TYR A 145 -13.02 9.24 10.29
N GLY A 146 -13.08 10.07 9.25
CA GLY A 146 -12.91 11.53 9.34
C GLY A 146 -11.47 12.02 9.26
N VAL A 147 -10.54 11.17 8.84
CA VAL A 147 -9.12 11.54 8.64
C VAL A 147 -8.93 11.92 7.18
N PRO A 148 -8.64 13.20 6.87
CA PRO A 148 -8.49 13.62 5.48
C PRO A 148 -7.19 13.07 4.86
N VAL A 149 -7.27 12.56 3.63
CA VAL A 149 -6.12 12.20 2.81
C VAL A 149 -6.26 12.85 1.42
N SER A 150 -5.67 14.03 1.24
CA SER A 150 -5.70 14.78 -0.02
C SER A 150 -4.54 14.46 -0.96
N ARG A 151 -3.40 14.00 -0.42
CA ARG A 151 -2.22 13.60 -1.19
C ARG A 151 -1.44 12.50 -0.50
N VAL A 152 -0.69 11.73 -1.28
CA VAL A 152 0.18 10.67 -0.77
C VAL A 152 1.64 10.99 -1.11
N VAL A 153 2.51 11.03 -0.11
CA VAL A 153 3.96 11.16 -0.29
C VAL A 153 4.58 9.79 -0.13
N CYS A 154 5.07 9.24 -1.23
CA CYS A 154 5.69 7.93 -1.28
C CYS A 154 7.19 8.03 -1.01
N ALA A 155 7.68 7.12 -0.17
CA ALA A 155 9.09 6.89 0.09
C ALA A 155 9.42 5.41 -0.10
N GLY A 156 10.70 5.07 -0.05
CA GLY A 156 11.17 3.68 -0.19
C GLY A 156 11.58 3.33 -1.63
N GLY A 157 12.38 2.27 -1.75
CA GLY A 157 13.09 1.95 -2.99
C GLY A 157 12.17 1.59 -4.16
N ILE A 158 10.98 1.07 -3.91
CA ILE A 158 10.02 0.75 -4.98
C ILE A 158 9.43 2.02 -5.57
N ALA A 159 9.05 2.98 -4.73
CA ALA A 159 8.49 4.25 -5.18
C ALA A 159 9.47 5.04 -6.08
N GLU A 160 10.77 4.87 -5.87
CA GLU A 160 11.81 5.51 -6.69
C GLU A 160 12.09 4.80 -8.03
N LYS A 161 11.84 3.49 -8.11
CA LYS A 161 12.33 2.64 -9.21
C LYS A 161 11.23 2.14 -10.14
N ASN A 162 9.96 2.23 -9.76
CA ASN A 162 8.86 1.65 -10.52
C ASN A 162 7.78 2.70 -10.86
N PRO A 163 7.96 3.49 -11.95
CA PRO A 163 6.98 4.48 -12.40
C PRO A 163 5.61 3.90 -12.73
N MET A 164 5.56 2.70 -13.31
CA MET A 164 4.31 2.01 -13.64
C MET A 164 3.48 1.76 -12.38
N LEU A 165 4.09 1.19 -11.33
CA LEU A 165 3.42 0.97 -10.05
C LEU A 165 2.89 2.29 -9.48
N MET A 166 3.69 3.34 -9.51
CA MET A 166 3.31 4.64 -8.99
C MET A 166 2.11 5.25 -9.73
N GLN A 167 2.07 5.11 -11.07
CA GLN A 167 0.93 5.55 -11.87
C GLN A 167 -0.33 4.71 -11.60
N ILE A 168 -0.20 3.38 -11.52
CA ILE A 168 -1.32 2.48 -11.18
C ILE A 168 -1.90 2.82 -9.80
N TYR A 169 -1.05 3.12 -8.82
CA TYR A 169 -1.49 3.56 -7.49
C TYR A 169 -2.25 4.88 -7.57
N ALA A 170 -1.77 5.86 -8.34
CA ALA A 170 -2.48 7.12 -8.53
C ALA A 170 -3.86 6.89 -9.17
N ASP A 171 -3.92 6.11 -10.25
CA ASP A 171 -5.14 5.84 -11.01
C ASP A 171 -6.18 5.05 -10.18
N ILE A 172 -5.74 4.04 -9.42
CA ILE A 172 -6.65 3.23 -8.60
C ILE A 172 -7.13 4.00 -7.37
N THR A 173 -6.23 4.70 -6.69
CA THR A 173 -6.60 5.39 -5.45
C THR A 173 -7.33 6.71 -5.72
N GLY A 174 -7.17 7.34 -6.89
CA GLY A 174 -7.69 8.66 -7.18
C GLY A 174 -6.95 9.79 -6.43
N ARG A 175 -5.74 9.52 -5.89
CA ARG A 175 -4.90 10.51 -5.21
C ARG A 175 -3.61 10.74 -6.00
N GLU A 176 -3.10 11.97 -5.96
CA GLU A 176 -1.77 12.27 -6.48
C GLU A 176 -0.69 11.56 -5.63
N MET A 177 0.19 10.83 -6.31
CA MET A 177 1.35 10.18 -5.69
C MET A 177 2.60 11.04 -5.91
N LEU A 178 3.12 11.57 -4.82
CA LEU A 178 4.34 12.37 -4.78
C LEU A 178 5.52 11.48 -4.36
N VAL A 179 6.74 11.82 -4.75
CA VAL A 179 7.93 11.05 -4.36
C VAL A 179 8.83 11.89 -3.45
N SER A 180 9.24 11.32 -2.32
CA SER A 180 10.20 11.95 -1.40
C SER A 180 11.51 12.30 -2.14
N GLY A 181 12.00 13.52 -1.93
CA GLY A 181 13.26 13.99 -2.51
C GLY A 181 14.51 13.35 -1.88
N SER A 182 14.37 12.67 -0.75
CA SER A 182 15.48 12.01 -0.05
C SER A 182 15.40 10.49 -0.16
N SER A 183 16.46 9.87 -0.68
CA SER A 183 16.61 8.41 -0.68
C SER A 183 16.84 7.81 0.72
N GLN A 184 17.07 8.66 1.73
CA GLN A 184 17.24 8.29 3.13
C GLN A 184 16.19 9.01 3.99
N THR A 185 14.91 8.89 3.59
CA THR A 185 13.80 9.64 4.19
C THR A 185 13.72 9.47 5.72
N CYS A 186 13.91 8.26 6.25
CA CYS A 186 13.88 8.03 7.70
C CYS A 186 15.04 8.74 8.42
N ALA A 187 16.25 8.67 7.87
CA ALA A 187 17.41 9.37 8.44
C ALA A 187 17.22 10.89 8.40
N LEU A 188 16.63 11.41 7.32
CA LEU A 188 16.28 12.83 7.21
C LEU A 188 15.25 13.22 8.28
N GLY A 189 14.23 12.40 8.54
CA GLY A 189 13.27 12.61 9.61
C GLY A 189 13.93 12.73 10.99
N SER A 190 14.88 11.84 11.30
CA SER A 190 15.69 11.93 12.53
C SER A 190 16.51 13.22 12.60
N ALA A 191 17.10 13.65 11.47
CA ALA A 191 17.86 14.90 11.39
C ALA A 191 16.96 16.14 11.61
N VAL A 192 15.74 16.13 11.07
CA VAL A 192 14.73 17.19 11.32
C VAL A 192 14.42 17.27 12.81
N SER A 193 14.12 16.14 13.47
CA SER A 193 13.86 16.12 14.92
C SER A 193 15.04 16.62 15.74
N ALA A 194 16.27 16.23 15.38
CA ALA A 194 17.48 16.71 16.05
C ALA A 194 17.68 18.22 15.86
N ALA A 195 17.40 18.75 14.67
CA ALA A 195 17.48 20.18 14.38
C ALA A 195 16.44 20.98 15.18
N VAL A 196 15.21 20.47 15.33
CA VAL A 196 14.20 21.09 16.19
C VAL A 196 14.62 21.08 17.66
N LEU A 197 15.15 19.95 18.14
CA LEU A 197 15.59 19.83 19.53
C LEU A 197 16.78 20.76 19.85
N ALA A 198 17.66 21.03 18.88
CA ALA A 198 18.77 21.95 19.05
C ALA A 198 18.31 23.40 19.28
N GLY A 199 17.19 23.80 18.69
CA GLY A 199 16.65 25.17 18.74
C GLY A 199 17.42 26.16 17.86
N SER A 200 16.75 27.23 17.44
CA SER A 200 17.33 28.25 16.54
C SER A 200 18.59 28.91 17.10
N SER A 201 18.65 29.10 18.43
CA SER A 201 19.82 29.66 19.13
C SER A 201 21.13 28.88 18.96
N LYS A 202 21.06 27.61 18.53
CA LYS A 202 22.22 26.73 18.28
C LYS A 202 22.31 26.29 16.82
N GLY A 203 21.66 27.01 15.90
CA GLY A 203 21.65 26.72 14.47
C GLY A 203 20.62 25.65 14.04
N GLY A 204 19.70 25.27 14.92
CA GLY A 204 18.56 24.42 14.62
C GLY A 204 17.32 25.21 14.20
N TYR A 205 16.15 24.66 14.50
CA TYR A 205 14.84 25.28 14.29
C TYR A 205 14.03 25.23 15.58
N ASP A 206 13.04 26.11 15.76
CA ASP A 206 12.23 26.13 16.98
C ASP A 206 10.97 25.27 16.88
N ASP A 207 10.61 24.85 15.66
CA ASP A 207 9.42 24.05 15.39
C ASP A 207 9.61 23.13 14.17
N PHE A 208 8.78 22.08 14.10
CA PHE A 208 8.81 21.09 13.03
C PHE A 208 8.37 21.66 11.67
N GLU A 209 7.46 22.63 11.65
CA GLU A 209 6.92 23.18 10.41
C GLU A 209 8.03 23.90 9.61
N THR A 210 8.77 24.78 10.28
CA THR A 210 9.92 25.51 9.74
C THR A 210 11.03 24.54 9.34
N ALA A 211 11.37 23.57 10.20
CA ALA A 211 12.41 22.60 9.91
C ALA A 211 12.06 21.75 8.67
N GLN A 212 10.82 21.27 8.58
CA GLN A 212 10.35 20.49 7.44
C GLN A 212 10.37 21.32 6.15
N ALA A 213 9.89 22.56 6.18
CA ALA A 213 9.89 23.45 5.02
C ALA A 213 11.31 23.72 4.49
N GLN A 214 12.31 23.81 5.37
CA GLN A 214 13.69 24.08 4.98
C GLN A 214 14.48 22.82 4.60
N MET A 215 14.25 21.70 5.27
CA MET A 215 15.08 20.49 5.15
C MET A 215 14.50 19.40 4.24
N THR A 216 13.20 19.42 3.95
CA THR A 216 12.54 18.37 3.14
C THR A 216 12.19 18.88 1.76
N ARG A 217 12.27 18.00 0.75
CA ARG A 217 11.89 18.30 -0.62
C ARG A 217 11.14 17.11 -1.20
N LEU A 218 10.31 17.37 -2.19
CA LEU A 218 9.77 16.34 -3.08
C LEU A 218 10.64 16.27 -4.34
N LYS A 219 10.62 15.14 -5.04
CA LYS A 219 11.17 15.10 -6.41
C LYS A 219 10.25 15.88 -7.35
N ASP A 220 10.78 16.33 -8.47
CA ASP A 220 10.01 17.04 -9.51
C ASP A 220 9.01 16.14 -10.26
N VAL A 221 9.07 14.82 -10.03
CA VAL A 221 8.12 13.84 -10.56
C VAL A 221 6.96 13.63 -9.61
N SER A 222 5.75 13.63 -10.16
CA SER A 222 4.50 13.27 -9.50
C SER A 222 3.64 12.45 -10.46
N TYR A 223 2.78 11.60 -9.91
CA TYR A 223 1.88 10.76 -10.67
C TYR A 223 0.45 11.16 -10.33
N LYS A 224 -0.23 11.74 -11.31
CA LYS A 224 -1.62 12.20 -11.16
C LYS A 224 -2.56 11.14 -11.71
N PRO A 225 -3.73 10.93 -11.08
CA PRO A 225 -4.73 10.03 -11.62
C PRO A 225 -5.08 10.40 -13.06
N ASN A 226 -5.07 9.40 -13.94
CA ASN A 226 -5.60 9.51 -15.29
C ASN A 226 -7.11 9.21 -15.25
N PRO A 227 -8.00 10.18 -15.58
CA PRO A 227 -9.44 9.98 -15.47
C PRO A 227 -10.00 8.79 -16.26
N ALA A 228 -9.39 8.45 -17.40
CA ALA A 228 -9.83 7.31 -18.21
C ALA A 228 -9.48 5.97 -17.54
N ALA A 229 -8.27 5.87 -16.97
CA ALA A 229 -7.83 4.69 -16.22
C ALA A 229 -8.62 4.56 -14.90
N GLU A 230 -8.81 5.66 -14.19
CA GLU A 230 -9.56 5.72 -12.94
C GLU A 230 -11.01 5.22 -13.13
N SER A 231 -11.67 5.57 -14.25
CA SER A 231 -13.01 5.06 -14.56
C SER A 231 -13.04 3.52 -14.60
N VAL A 232 -12.09 2.90 -15.30
CA VAL A 232 -11.99 1.44 -15.40
C VAL A 232 -11.64 0.83 -14.05
N TYR A 233 -10.69 1.42 -13.33
CA TYR A 233 -10.30 0.92 -12.00
C TYR A 233 -11.41 1.08 -10.95
N ASN A 234 -12.31 2.05 -11.09
CA ASN A 234 -13.50 2.16 -10.25
C ASN A 234 -14.49 1.02 -10.50
N GLU A 235 -14.60 0.50 -11.73
CA GLU A 235 -15.40 -0.69 -12.02
C GLU A 235 -14.74 -1.94 -11.43
N LEU A 236 -13.43 -2.11 -11.64
CA LEU A 236 -12.67 -3.22 -11.09
C LEU A 236 -12.64 -3.23 -9.55
N PHE A 237 -12.61 -2.05 -8.92
CA PHE A 237 -12.57 -1.95 -7.47
C PHE A 237 -13.87 -2.44 -6.82
N LYS A 238 -15.03 -2.29 -7.49
CA LYS A 238 -16.29 -2.88 -7.01
C LYS A 238 -16.18 -4.40 -6.94
N LEU A 239 -15.64 -5.01 -7.99
CA LEU A 239 -15.38 -6.46 -8.04
C LEU A 239 -14.33 -6.89 -7.00
N TYR A 240 -13.27 -6.10 -6.82
CA TYR A 240 -12.28 -6.32 -5.76
C TYR A 240 -12.95 -6.34 -4.38
N LYS A 241 -13.83 -5.38 -4.10
CA LYS A 241 -14.56 -5.27 -2.84
C LYS A 241 -15.50 -6.46 -2.61
N GLU A 242 -16.19 -6.93 -3.64
CA GLU A 242 -17.01 -8.13 -3.55
C GLU A 242 -16.17 -9.35 -3.14
N LEU A 243 -15.02 -9.57 -3.79
CA LEU A 243 -14.11 -10.67 -3.43
C LEU A 243 -13.49 -10.50 -2.05
N HIS A 244 -13.04 -9.28 -1.73
CA HIS A 244 -12.46 -8.91 -0.45
C HIS A 244 -13.44 -9.22 0.69
N ASP A 245 -14.70 -8.79 0.57
CA ASP A 245 -15.68 -8.95 1.65
C ASP A 245 -16.19 -10.41 1.73
N ALA A 246 -16.23 -11.14 0.61
CA ALA A 246 -16.56 -12.56 0.57
C ALA A 246 -15.48 -13.42 1.22
N PHE A 247 -14.22 -13.32 0.77
CA PHE A 247 -13.11 -14.14 1.28
C PHE A 247 -12.52 -13.60 2.60
N GLY A 248 -12.72 -12.32 2.90
CA GLY A 248 -12.33 -11.71 4.17
C GLY A 248 -13.29 -12.01 5.32
N GLY A 249 -14.43 -12.65 5.05
CA GLY A 249 -15.43 -12.98 6.08
C GLY A 249 -16.19 -11.77 6.62
N VAL A 250 -16.28 -10.68 5.85
CA VAL A 250 -17.03 -9.47 6.21
C VAL A 250 -18.51 -9.62 5.85
N SER A 251 -18.82 -10.39 4.81
CA SER A 251 -20.18 -10.64 4.34
C SER A 251 -20.79 -11.91 4.96
N ASP A 252 -22.08 -11.83 5.31
CA ASP A 252 -22.87 -12.98 5.77
C ASP A 252 -22.98 -14.03 4.66
N GLY A 253 -22.66 -15.29 4.96
CA GLY A 253 -22.65 -16.38 3.97
C GLY A 253 -21.46 -16.35 3.00
N GLY A 254 -20.42 -15.56 3.30
CA GLY A 254 -19.20 -15.46 2.49
C GLY A 254 -18.29 -16.69 2.54
N MET A 255 -17.16 -16.61 1.84
CA MET A 255 -16.15 -17.67 1.68
C MET A 255 -14.99 -17.59 2.69
N GLY A 256 -15.14 -16.82 3.78
CA GLY A 256 -14.05 -16.54 4.73
C GLY A 256 -13.45 -17.74 5.46
N GLY A 257 -14.14 -18.88 5.47
CA GLY A 257 -13.63 -20.16 6.00
C GLY A 257 -12.72 -20.92 5.04
N VAL A 258 -12.87 -20.73 3.72
CA VAL A 258 -12.23 -21.57 2.69
C VAL A 258 -10.70 -21.60 2.85
N MET A 259 -10.08 -20.42 2.98
CA MET A 259 -8.62 -20.33 3.10
C MET A 259 -8.11 -20.98 4.40
N LYS A 260 -8.85 -20.85 5.50
CA LYS A 260 -8.51 -21.43 6.80
C LYS A 260 -8.64 -22.96 6.79
N GLU A 261 -9.68 -23.48 6.14
CA GLU A 261 -9.87 -24.91 5.94
C GLU A 261 -8.77 -25.51 5.05
N LEU A 262 -8.38 -24.83 3.96
CA LEU A 262 -7.26 -25.23 3.11
C LEU A 262 -5.94 -25.30 3.91
N LEU A 263 -5.68 -24.33 4.79
CA LEU A 263 -4.53 -24.35 5.69
C LEU A 263 -4.57 -25.55 6.64
N SER A 264 -5.73 -25.82 7.26
CA SER A 264 -5.89 -26.98 8.14
C SER A 264 -5.67 -28.31 7.42
N ILE A 265 -6.18 -28.46 6.18
CA ILE A 265 -5.94 -29.65 5.35
C ILE A 265 -4.45 -29.83 5.05
N LYS A 266 -3.78 -28.74 4.66
CA LYS A 266 -2.33 -28.73 4.39
C LYS A 266 -1.51 -29.15 5.61
N GLU A 267 -1.84 -28.64 6.79
CA GLU A 267 -1.16 -28.98 8.05
C GLU A 267 -1.35 -30.46 8.40
N LYS A 268 -2.58 -30.97 8.30
CA LYS A 268 -2.88 -32.40 8.52
C LYS A 268 -2.09 -33.29 7.57
N ALA A 269 -2.04 -32.95 6.28
CA ALA A 269 -1.30 -33.72 5.29
C ALA A 269 0.21 -33.78 5.62
N ARG A 270 0.80 -32.65 6.02
CA ARG A 270 2.24 -32.58 6.38
C ARG A 270 2.58 -33.28 7.68
N ALA A 271 1.64 -33.37 8.61
CA ALA A 271 1.83 -34.06 9.89
C ALA A 271 1.85 -35.59 9.76
N VAL A 272 1.33 -36.16 8.67
CA VAL A 272 1.36 -37.61 8.41
C VAL A 272 2.74 -38.06 7.89
N ASP A 273 3.51 -37.14 7.31
CA ASP A 273 4.83 -37.38 6.73
C ASP A 273 6.01 -37.04 7.68
N ALA A 274 5.72 -36.61 8.91
CA ALA A 274 6.70 -36.20 9.94
C ALA A 274 6.76 -37.19 11.10
#